data_AF-A0A1F8R902-F1
#
_entry.id   AF-A0A1F8R902-F1
#
_cell.length_a   1.000
_cell.length_b   1.000
_cell.length_c   1.000
_cell.angle_alpha   90.00
_cell.angle_beta   90.00
_cell.angle_gamma   90.00
#
_symmetry.space_group_name_H-M   'P 1'
#
loop_
_entity.id
_entity.type
_entity.pdbx_description
1 polymer ?
#
loop_
_entity_poly.entity_id
_entity_poly.type
_entity_poly.pdbx_seq_one_letter_code
_entity_poly.pdbx_strand_id
1 'polypeptide(L)'
;MSRQRTSSVLNQASAERQTAEALYASDRLAESRAHIEQALILLGRPMPKGRGRLVAGLLIQILRQVRNRIGLDRFSSRPPETQAILLETARAYALLGEICARADETWMLTFITVRRVNLCEHATLSPELIRAYRDMGALSSRFGLRTLAEVYARRAQATARRVAETQSPAR
;
A
#
# COMPACT_ATOMS: atom_id res chain seq x y z
N MET A 1 7.48 23.67 -2.12
CA MET A 1 8.08 23.07 -0.90
C MET A 1 9.57 22.88 -1.16
N SER A 2 10.44 23.32 -0.26
CA SER A 2 11.88 23.15 -0.41
C SER A 2 12.28 21.68 -0.21
N ARG A 3 13.30 21.21 -0.95
CA ARG A 3 13.82 19.84 -0.93
C ARG A 3 14.11 19.31 0.49
N GLN A 4 14.63 20.19 1.35
CA GLN A 4 14.93 19.92 2.76
C GLN A 4 13.69 19.67 3.63
N ARG A 5 12.55 20.32 3.31
CA ARG A 5 11.30 20.11 4.05
C ARG A 5 10.71 18.74 3.73
N THR A 6 10.80 18.32 2.47
CA THR A 6 10.33 17.01 2.00
C THR A 6 11.11 15.86 2.64
N SER A 7 12.44 15.96 2.71
CA SER A 7 13.28 14.95 3.35
C SER A 7 13.03 14.86 4.86
N SER A 8 12.85 15.99 5.54
CA SER A 8 12.50 16.02 6.97
C SER A 8 11.17 15.33 7.27
N VAL A 9 10.12 15.62 6.49
CA VAL A 9 8.81 14.96 6.60
C VAL A 9 8.90 13.46 6.36
N LEU A 10 9.66 13.04 5.34
CA LEU A 10 9.85 11.62 5.03
C LEU A 10 10.56 10.88 6.18
N ASN A 11 11.58 11.49 6.76
CA ASN A 11 12.31 10.91 7.90
C ASN A 11 11.41 10.77 9.12
N GLN A 12 10.62 11.80 9.44
CA GLN A 12 9.70 11.76 10.56
C GLN A 12 8.63 10.68 10.36
N ALA A 13 8.00 10.60 9.19
CA ALA A 13 7.04 9.57 8.87
C ALA A 13 7.65 8.16 8.92
N SER A 14 8.91 8.00 8.50
CA SER A 14 9.62 6.72 8.56
C SER A 14 9.91 6.29 9.99
N ALA A 15 10.21 7.24 10.89
CA ALA A 15 10.42 6.97 12.31
C ALA A 15 9.12 6.55 13.01
N GLU A 16 8.02 7.25 12.73
CA GLU A 16 6.68 6.86 13.20
C GLU A 16 6.32 5.43 12.75
N ARG A 17 6.56 5.10 11.47
CA ARG A 17 6.32 3.73 10.96
C ARG A 17 7.18 2.69 11.69
N GLN A 18 8.48 2.93 11.85
CA GLN A 18 9.38 1.97 12.52
C GLN A 18 9.00 1.77 14.00
N THR A 19 8.58 2.84 14.67
CA THR A 19 8.06 2.77 16.04
C THR A 19 6.80 1.92 16.08
N ALA A 20 5.88 2.13 15.13
CA ALA A 20 4.70 1.30 15.01
C ALA A 20 5.00 -0.17 14.73
N GLU A 21 6.01 -0.49 13.91
CA GLU A 21 6.44 -1.87 13.65
C GLU A 21 6.95 -2.55 14.91
N ALA A 22 7.75 -1.85 15.72
CA ALA A 22 8.22 -2.37 17.01
C ALA A 22 7.06 -2.63 17.98
N LEU A 23 6.09 -1.69 18.04
CA LEU A 23 4.88 -1.85 18.86
C LEU A 23 4.01 -3.00 18.37
N TYR A 24 3.85 -3.16 17.05
CA TYR A 24 3.10 -4.26 16.45
C TYR A 24 3.75 -5.61 16.77
N ALA A 25 5.07 -5.73 16.64
CA ALA A 25 5.82 -6.93 16.99
C ALA A 25 5.71 -7.29 18.48
N SER A 26 5.41 -6.30 19.32
CA SER A 26 5.15 -6.47 20.76
C SER A 26 3.65 -6.62 21.09
N ASP A 27 2.79 -6.87 20.09
CA ASP A 27 1.32 -7.00 20.18
C ASP A 27 0.59 -5.76 20.76
N ARG A 28 1.24 -4.59 20.79
CA ARG A 28 0.65 -3.30 21.22
C ARG A 28 -0.11 -2.64 20.07
N LEU A 29 -1.16 -3.30 19.58
CA LEU A 29 -1.83 -2.97 18.31
C LEU A 29 -2.44 -1.55 18.28
N ALA A 30 -3.06 -1.10 19.37
CA ALA A 30 -3.70 0.22 19.43
C ALA A 30 -2.67 1.36 19.31
N GLU A 31 -1.53 1.22 19.99
CA GLU A 31 -0.44 2.20 19.95
C GLU A 31 0.27 2.17 18.59
N SER A 32 0.52 0.97 18.06
CA SER A 32 1.03 0.80 16.70
C SER A 32 0.14 1.51 15.67
N ARG A 33 -1.18 1.35 15.77
CA ARG A 33 -2.16 2.01 14.91
C ARG A 33 -2.06 3.53 14.99
N ALA A 34 -1.94 4.09 16.19
CA ALA A 34 -1.81 5.54 16.39
C ALA A 34 -0.56 6.10 15.69
N HIS A 35 0.59 5.44 15.85
CA HIS A 35 1.83 5.84 15.18
C HIS A 35 1.74 5.72 13.65
N ILE A 36 1.09 4.68 13.11
CA ILE A 36 0.86 4.59 11.67
C ILE A 36 -0.08 5.68 11.15
N GLU A 37 -1.16 5.99 11.87
CA GLU A 37 -2.04 7.08 11.47
C GLU A 37 -1.30 8.43 11.48
N GLN A 38 -0.40 8.64 12.44
CA GLN A 38 0.46 9.82 12.48
C GLN A 38 1.44 9.87 11.31
N ALA A 39 2.09 8.76 10.96
CA ALA A 39 2.93 8.66 9.76
C ALA A 39 2.14 9.03 8.49
N LEU A 40 0.90 8.53 8.37
CA LEU A 40 0.02 8.81 7.25
C LEU A 40 -0.45 10.26 7.20
N ILE A 41 -0.67 10.91 8.35
CA ILE A 41 -0.93 12.35 8.43
C ILE A 41 0.26 13.16 7.90
N LEU A 42 1.48 12.85 8.35
CA LEU A 42 2.70 13.52 7.90
C LEU A 42 2.91 13.39 6.38
N LEU A 43 2.56 12.23 5.81
CA LEU A 43 2.62 11.96 4.38
C LEU A 43 1.44 12.56 3.58
N GLY A 44 0.54 13.31 4.23
CA GLY A 44 -0.60 13.96 3.58
C GLY A 44 -1.72 12.99 3.16
N ARG A 45 -1.81 11.84 3.83
CA ARG A 45 -2.75 10.74 3.54
C ARG A 45 -3.53 10.30 4.79
N PRO A 46 -4.18 11.21 5.53
CA PRO A 46 -4.89 10.85 6.76
C PRO A 46 -5.95 9.76 6.53
N MET A 47 -6.16 8.92 7.55
CA MET A 47 -7.18 7.87 7.48
C MET A 47 -8.59 8.46 7.53
N PRO A 48 -9.54 7.94 6.72
CA PRO A 48 -10.92 8.36 6.82
C PRO A 48 -11.49 7.96 8.18
N LYS A 49 -12.04 8.92 8.92
CA LYS A 49 -12.73 8.67 10.19
C LYS A 49 -14.18 8.24 9.91
N GLY A 50 -14.50 6.96 10.16
CA GLY A 50 -15.88 6.51 10.39
C GLY A 50 -16.65 5.84 9.24
N ARG A 51 -17.64 5.03 9.67
CA ARG A 51 -18.75 4.36 8.98
C ARG A 51 -18.38 3.59 7.71
N GLY A 52 -17.92 2.35 7.90
CA GLY A 52 -17.49 1.40 6.86
C GLY A 52 -18.42 1.24 5.65
N ARG A 53 -19.71 1.63 5.73
CA ARG A 53 -20.63 1.65 4.59
C ARG A 53 -20.25 2.68 3.50
N LEU A 54 -19.77 3.86 3.89
CA LEU A 54 -19.28 4.88 2.94
C LEU A 54 -17.98 4.42 2.27
N VAL A 55 -17.09 3.83 3.07
CA VAL A 55 -15.85 3.21 2.58
C VAL A 55 -16.17 2.07 1.61
N ALA A 56 -17.10 1.17 1.96
CA ALA A 56 -17.52 0.07 1.11
C ALA A 56 -18.09 0.54 -0.25
N GLY A 57 -18.96 1.56 -0.25
CA GLY A 57 -19.53 2.11 -1.48
C GLY A 57 -18.46 2.65 -2.43
N LEU A 58 -17.49 3.40 -1.89
CA LEU A 58 -16.34 3.91 -2.66
C LEU A 58 -15.46 2.77 -3.16
N LEU A 59 -15.24 1.74 -2.34
CA LEU A 59 -14.38 0.63 -2.72
C LEU A 59 -14.93 -0.23 -3.83
N ILE A 60 -16.23 -0.52 -3.81
CA ILE A 60 -16.87 -1.25 -4.90
C ILE A 60 -16.70 -0.49 -6.22
N GLN A 61 -16.83 0.84 -6.21
CA GLN A 61 -16.59 1.66 -7.39
C GLN A 61 -15.13 1.59 -7.84
N ILE A 62 -14.18 1.68 -6.91
CA ILE A 62 -12.75 1.57 -7.25
C ILE A 62 -12.42 0.17 -7.78
N LEU A 63 -12.91 -0.90 -7.15
CA LEU A 63 -12.71 -2.27 -7.61
C LEU A 63 -13.26 -2.49 -9.01
N ARG A 64 -14.46 -1.97 -9.31
CA ARG A 64 -15.05 -2.03 -10.66
C ARG A 64 -14.22 -1.27 -11.69
N GLN A 65 -13.74 -0.08 -11.34
CA GLN A 65 -12.87 0.71 -12.21
C GLN A 65 -11.52 0.02 -12.42
N VAL A 66 -10.91 -0.49 -11.36
CA VAL A 66 -9.65 -1.22 -11.41
C VAL A 66 -9.78 -2.47 -12.25
N ARG A 67 -10.84 -3.28 -12.06
CA ARG A 67 -11.15 -4.46 -12.91
C ARG A 67 -11.17 -4.11 -14.40
N ASN A 68 -11.78 -2.99 -14.75
CA ASN A 68 -11.86 -2.54 -16.14
C ASN A 68 -10.54 -1.91 -16.64
N ARG A 69 -9.59 -1.61 -15.73
CA ARG A 69 -8.34 -0.90 -16.00
C ARG A 69 -7.08 -1.77 -15.80
N ILE A 70 -7.23 -3.08 -15.58
CA ILE A 70 -6.15 -4.10 -15.45
C ILE A 70 -5.23 -4.19 -16.71
N GLY A 71 -5.43 -3.33 -17.71
CA GLY A 71 -4.62 -3.27 -18.93
C GLY A 71 -3.51 -2.22 -19.00
N LEU A 72 -3.26 -1.38 -17.98
CA LEU A 72 -2.30 -0.27 -18.13
C LEU A 72 -1.17 -0.28 -17.08
N ASP A 73 -0.05 -0.90 -17.46
CA ASP A 73 1.29 -0.79 -16.85
C ASP A 73 1.81 0.66 -16.98
N ARG A 74 1.28 1.60 -16.20
CA ARG A 74 1.77 3.00 -16.20
C ARG A 74 2.67 3.26 -15.01
N PHE A 75 3.89 2.73 -15.03
CA PHE A 75 4.97 3.26 -14.21
C PHE A 75 5.18 4.72 -14.61
N SER A 76 4.86 5.64 -13.71
CA SER A 76 5.04 7.07 -13.97
C SER A 76 6.47 7.47 -13.57
N SER A 77 7.20 8.12 -14.46
CA SER A 77 8.51 8.75 -14.17
C SER A 77 8.32 9.95 -13.23
N ARG A 78 7.94 9.70 -11.98
CA ARG A 78 7.80 10.74 -10.96
C ARG A 78 9.18 11.13 -10.40
N PRO A 79 9.35 12.34 -9.87
CA PRO A 79 10.58 12.73 -9.19
C PRO A 79 10.92 11.75 -8.05
N PRO A 80 12.21 11.45 -7.80
CA PRO A 80 12.63 10.49 -6.77
C PRO A 80 12.03 10.75 -5.39
N GLU A 81 11.89 12.01 -4.98
CA GLU A 81 11.27 12.39 -3.71
C GLU A 81 9.79 12.01 -3.64
N THR A 82 9.06 12.18 -4.75
CA THR A 82 7.66 11.77 -4.82
C THR A 82 7.56 10.26 -4.78
N GLN A 83 8.44 9.54 -5.48
CA GLN A 83 8.49 8.07 -5.40
C GLN A 83 8.75 7.60 -3.96
N ALA A 84 9.70 8.22 -3.25
CA ALA A 84 10.01 7.89 -1.86
C ALA A 84 8.80 8.08 -0.93
N ILE A 85 8.06 9.20 -1.07
CA ILE A 85 6.82 9.43 -0.30
C ILE A 85 5.76 8.38 -0.62
N LEU A 86 5.57 8.04 -1.90
CA LEU A 86 4.58 7.04 -2.31
C LEU A 86 4.92 5.65 -1.75
N LEU A 87 6.19 5.25 -1.80
CA LEU A 87 6.67 3.98 -1.25
C LEU A 87 6.57 3.96 0.27
N GLU A 88 6.90 5.05 0.95
CA GLU A 88 6.77 5.13 2.41
C GLU A 88 5.31 5.09 2.86
N THR A 89 4.43 5.77 2.12
CA THR A 89 2.98 5.66 2.33
C THR A 89 2.52 4.21 2.13
N ALA A 90 3.03 3.53 1.09
CA ALA A 90 2.69 2.13 0.84
C ALA A 90 3.18 1.21 1.98
N ARG A 91 4.36 1.45 2.54
CA ARG A 91 4.86 0.70 3.71
C ARG A 91 4.01 0.94 4.95
N ALA A 92 3.62 2.19 5.24
CA ALA A 92 2.71 2.49 6.35
C ALA A 92 1.34 1.80 6.17
N TYR A 93 0.81 1.80 4.95
CA TYR A 93 -0.42 1.05 4.63
C TYR A 93 -0.26 -0.47 4.76
N ALA A 94 0.93 -1.03 4.54
CA ALA A 94 1.14 -2.45 4.75
C ALA A 94 0.92 -2.84 6.21
N LEU A 95 1.57 -2.15 7.15
CA LEU A 95 1.40 -2.42 8.57
C LEU A 95 -0.05 -2.16 9.03
N LEU A 96 -0.67 -1.06 8.59
CA LEU A 96 -2.06 -0.80 8.94
C LEU A 96 -3.01 -1.90 8.44
N GLY A 97 -2.73 -2.45 7.25
CA GLY A 97 -3.48 -3.57 6.70
C GLY A 97 -3.40 -4.80 7.60
N GLU A 98 -2.22 -5.13 8.14
CA GLU A 98 -2.05 -6.23 9.08
C GLU A 98 -2.82 -6.01 10.38
N ILE A 99 -2.77 -4.80 10.94
CA ILE A 99 -3.55 -4.41 12.12
C ILE A 99 -5.06 -4.57 11.84
N CYS A 100 -5.54 -4.04 10.71
CA CYS A 100 -6.95 -4.15 10.32
C CYS A 100 -7.38 -5.61 10.08
N ALA A 101 -6.48 -6.46 9.58
CA ALA A 101 -6.75 -7.88 9.41
C ALA A 101 -6.95 -8.60 10.75
N ARG A 102 -6.11 -8.28 11.76
CA ARG A 102 -6.25 -8.81 13.14
C ARG A 102 -7.52 -8.30 13.84
N ALA A 103 -7.91 -7.06 13.57
CA ALA A 103 -9.11 -6.44 14.14
C ALA A 103 -10.41 -6.78 13.37
N ASP A 104 -10.35 -7.63 12.34
CA ASP A 104 -11.45 -7.95 11.42
C ASP A 104 -12.13 -6.72 10.77
N GLU A 105 -11.39 -5.63 10.60
CA GLU A 105 -11.84 -4.39 9.95
C GLU A 105 -11.84 -4.54 8.42
N THR A 106 -12.60 -5.52 7.90
CA THR A 106 -12.57 -5.97 6.50
C THR A 106 -12.69 -4.82 5.48
N TRP A 107 -13.55 -3.83 5.74
CA TRP A 107 -13.73 -2.70 4.83
C TRP A 107 -12.56 -1.72 4.85
N MET A 108 -11.96 -1.48 6.02
CA MET A 108 -10.76 -0.65 6.12
C MET A 108 -9.57 -1.35 5.47
N LEU A 109 -9.41 -2.66 5.71
CA LEU A 109 -8.43 -3.49 5.04
C LEU A 109 -8.57 -3.40 3.51
N THR A 110 -9.80 -3.55 3.00
CA THR A 110 -10.07 -3.42 1.55
C THR A 110 -9.65 -2.05 1.01
N PHE A 111 -9.94 -0.97 1.75
CA PHE A 111 -9.53 0.38 1.39
C PHE A 111 -8.02 0.55 1.32
N ILE A 112 -7.33 0.09 2.35
CA ILE A 112 -5.89 0.16 2.46
C ILE A 112 -5.23 -0.61 1.31
N THR A 113 -5.64 -1.85 1.06
CA THR A 113 -5.06 -2.70 0.01
C THR A 113 -5.20 -2.08 -1.37
N VAL A 114 -6.40 -1.58 -1.72
CA VAL A 114 -6.65 -0.93 -3.01
C VAL A 114 -5.83 0.36 -3.16
N ARG A 115 -5.79 1.20 -2.11
CA ARG A 115 -4.95 2.41 -2.09
C ARG A 115 -3.48 2.07 -2.29
N ARG A 116 -2.99 1.02 -1.65
CA ARG A 116 -1.58 0.60 -1.70
C ARG A 116 -1.17 0.20 -3.11
N VAL A 117 -1.97 -0.63 -3.80
CA VAL A 117 -1.72 -0.99 -5.21
C VAL A 117 -1.61 0.27 -6.07
N ASN A 118 -2.58 1.18 -5.96
CA ASN A 118 -2.57 2.41 -6.75
C ASN A 118 -1.31 3.25 -6.47
N LEU A 119 -0.90 3.40 -5.21
CA LEU A 119 0.30 4.16 -4.87
C LEU A 119 1.57 3.53 -5.46
N CYS A 120 1.72 2.22 -5.32
CA CYS A 120 2.88 1.50 -5.85
C CYS A 120 2.94 1.55 -7.37
N GLU A 121 1.81 1.43 -8.08
CA GLU A 121 1.75 1.54 -9.55
C GLU A 121 2.17 2.94 -10.03
N HIS A 122 1.90 3.99 -9.25
CA HIS A 122 2.31 5.37 -9.58
C HIS A 122 3.73 5.73 -9.16
N ALA A 123 4.40 4.90 -8.36
CA ALA A 123 5.76 5.15 -7.88
C ALA A 123 6.79 4.63 -8.90
N THR A 124 7.08 3.33 -8.86
CA THR A 124 8.03 2.64 -9.74
C THR A 124 7.94 1.11 -9.53
N LEU A 125 8.60 0.34 -10.41
CA LEU A 125 8.87 -1.07 -10.20
C LEU A 125 9.63 -1.25 -8.87
N SER A 126 8.99 -1.94 -7.91
CA SER A 126 9.46 -2.00 -6.53
C SER A 126 9.01 -3.29 -5.83
N PRO A 127 9.74 -3.73 -4.78
CA PRO A 127 9.27 -4.80 -3.90
C PRO A 127 7.92 -4.51 -3.25
N GLU A 128 7.63 -3.24 -2.96
CA GLU A 128 6.36 -2.77 -2.43
C GLU A 128 5.20 -3.06 -3.39
N LEU A 129 5.40 -2.94 -4.71
CA LEU A 129 4.38 -3.26 -5.70
C LEU A 129 4.09 -4.76 -5.76
N ILE A 130 5.13 -5.60 -5.69
CA ILE A 130 4.98 -7.07 -5.63
C ILE A 130 4.12 -7.45 -4.42
N ARG A 131 4.44 -6.90 -3.25
CA ARG A 131 3.69 -7.11 -2.01
C ARG A 131 2.25 -6.59 -2.14
N ALA A 132 2.04 -5.40 -2.71
CA ALA A 132 0.70 -4.84 -2.91
C ALA A 132 -0.17 -5.73 -3.82
N TYR A 133 0.37 -6.27 -4.91
CA TYR A 133 -0.36 -7.23 -5.74
C TYR A 133 -0.67 -8.55 -5.02
N ARG A 134 0.26 -9.06 -4.21
CA ARG A 134 0.02 -10.26 -3.40
C ARG A 134 -1.16 -10.05 -2.45
N ASP A 135 -1.18 -8.94 -1.73
CA ASP A 135 -2.24 -8.63 -0.76
C ASP A 135 -3.59 -8.42 -1.46
N MET A 136 -3.58 -7.83 -2.66
CA MET A 136 -4.78 -7.72 -3.48
C MET A 136 -5.29 -9.08 -3.95
N GLY A 137 -4.38 -10.00 -4.27
CA GLY A 137 -4.70 -11.40 -4.54
C GLY A 137 -5.36 -12.08 -3.33
N ALA A 138 -4.76 -11.96 -2.15
CA ALA A 138 -5.30 -12.52 -0.90
C ALA A 138 -6.68 -11.94 -0.55
N LEU A 139 -6.84 -10.62 -0.69
CA LEU A 139 -8.12 -9.94 -0.49
C LEU A 139 -9.18 -10.43 -1.48
N SER A 140 -8.83 -10.60 -2.75
CA SER A 140 -9.74 -11.12 -3.78
C SER A 140 -10.18 -12.55 -3.45
N SER A 141 -9.27 -13.40 -2.97
CA SER A 141 -9.58 -14.76 -2.51
C SER A 141 -10.53 -14.74 -1.31
N ARG A 142 -10.33 -13.83 -0.34
CA ARG A 142 -11.22 -13.67 0.82
C ARG A 142 -12.68 -13.37 0.41
N PHE A 143 -12.87 -12.66 -0.70
CA PHE A 143 -14.20 -12.37 -1.26
C PHE A 143 -14.71 -13.40 -2.29
N GLY A 144 -14.02 -14.52 -2.48
CA GLY A 144 -14.40 -15.54 -3.46
C GLY A 144 -14.19 -15.15 -4.93
N LEU A 145 -13.45 -14.07 -5.20
CA LEU A 145 -13.21 -13.55 -6.55
C LEU A 145 -12.00 -14.24 -7.20
N ARG A 146 -12.10 -15.56 -7.43
CA ARG A 146 -10.99 -16.42 -7.86
C ARG A 146 -10.22 -15.89 -9.09
N THR A 147 -10.93 -15.50 -10.14
CA THR A 147 -10.29 -14.95 -11.35
C THR A 147 -9.47 -13.69 -11.07
N LEU A 148 -9.97 -12.81 -10.18
CA LEU A 148 -9.26 -11.59 -9.81
C LEU A 148 -8.02 -11.91 -8.97
N ALA A 149 -8.13 -12.87 -8.05
CA ALA A 149 -6.99 -13.36 -7.28
C ALA A 149 -5.86 -13.89 -8.17
N GLU A 150 -6.20 -14.71 -9.17
CA GLU A 150 -5.23 -15.24 -10.14
C GLU A 150 -4.57 -14.14 -10.99
N VAL A 151 -5.34 -13.13 -11.41
CA VAL A 151 -4.82 -11.97 -12.15
C VAL A 151 -3.76 -11.24 -11.32
N TYR A 152 -4.03 -10.96 -10.05
CA TYR A 152 -3.08 -10.28 -9.18
C TYR A 152 -1.87 -11.15 -8.81
N ALA A 153 -2.06 -12.47 -8.67
CA ALA A 153 -0.95 -13.40 -8.50
C ALA A 153 0.00 -13.39 -9.71
N ARG A 154 -0.55 -13.45 -10.94
CA ARG A 154 0.26 -13.34 -12.17
C ARG A 154 1.00 -12.01 -12.26
N ARG A 155 0.35 -10.90 -11.90
CA ARG A 155 1.00 -9.57 -11.85
C ARG A 155 2.14 -9.52 -10.83
N ALA A 156 1.93 -10.05 -9.61
CA ALA A 156 2.99 -10.12 -8.60
C ALA A 156 4.21 -10.90 -9.11
N GLN A 157 3.99 -12.03 -9.78
CA GLN A 157 5.07 -12.84 -10.39
C GLN A 157 5.77 -12.09 -11.53
N ALA A 158 5.02 -11.47 -12.43
CA ALA A 158 5.58 -10.71 -13.55
C ALA A 158 6.41 -9.52 -13.06
N THR A 159 5.92 -8.77 -12.06
CA THR A 159 6.66 -7.68 -11.44
C THR A 159 7.92 -8.18 -10.73
N ALA A 160 7.86 -9.33 -10.03
CA ALA A 160 9.03 -9.91 -9.38
C ALA A 160 10.15 -10.27 -10.35
N ARG A 161 9.81 -10.82 -11.52
CA ARG A 161 10.78 -11.11 -12.59
C ARG A 161 11.45 -9.82 -13.09
N ARG A 162 10.65 -8.80 -13.43
CA ARG A 162 11.16 -7.48 -13.88
C ARG A 162 12.07 -6.81 -12.86
N VAL A 163 11.72 -6.85 -11.58
CA VAL A 163 12.56 -6.32 -10.49
C VAL A 163 13.89 -7.08 -10.40
N ALA A 164 13.86 -8.41 -10.47
CA ALA A 164 15.07 -9.24 -10.44
C ALA A 164 15.98 -9.01 -11.67
N GLU A 165 15.39 -8.85 -12.86
CA GLU A 165 16.11 -8.50 -14.11
C GLU A 165 16.79 -7.14 -14.01
N THR A 166 16.14 -6.15 -13.40
CA THR A 166 16.70 -4.80 -13.21
C THR A 166 17.84 -4.79 -12.17
N GLN A 167 17.82 -5.72 -11.20
CA GLN A 167 18.81 -5.81 -10.12
C GLN A 167 19.99 -6.72 -10.45
N SER A 168 19.88 -7.59 -11.46
CA SER A 168 20.98 -8.41 -11.93
C SER A 168 21.93 -7.52 -12.75
N PRO A 169 23.18 -7.24 -12.29
CA PRO A 169 24.16 -6.58 -13.14
C PRO A 169 24.38 -7.48 -14.36
N ALA A 170 24.42 -6.87 -15.55
CA ALA A 170 24.83 -7.57 -16.76
C ALA A 170 26.14 -8.33 -16.46
N ARG A 171 26.07 -9.66 -16.55
CA ARG A 171 27.25 -10.51 -16.51
C ARG A 171 28.04 -10.37 -17.81
#